data_AF-A0A812NM19-F1
#
_entry.id   AF-A0A812NM19-F1
#
_cell.length_a   1.000
_cell.length_b   1.000
_cell.length_c   1.000
_cell.angle_alpha   90.00
_cell.angle_beta   90.00
_cell.angle_gamma   90.00
#
_symmetry.space_group_name_H-M   'P 1'
#
loop_
_entity.id
_entity.type
_entity.pdbx_description
1 polymer ?
#
loop_
_entity_poly.entity_id
_entity_poly.type
_entity_poly.pdbx_seq_one_letter_code
_entity_poly.pdbx_strand_id
1 'polypeptide(L)'
;RCERCPRGHSCAGGPSASFVACDKGTFANESAMSSCHLCPEGYFASEVGSVACSPCVPGMVAPNKGMESCRRCEPGSYRFSPRGTQCESCGNNQITSES
;
A
#
# COMPACT_ATOMS: atom_id res chain seq x y z
N ARG A 1 -33.91 -3.39 -2.32
CA ARG A 1 -33.09 -2.16 -2.45
C ARG A 1 -31.67 -2.61 -2.72
N CYS A 2 -31.02 -2.14 -3.79
CA CYS A 2 -29.60 -2.41 -4.01
C CYS A 2 -28.78 -1.38 -3.23
N GLU A 3 -27.94 -1.83 -2.31
CA GLU A 3 -26.98 -0.98 -1.63
C GLU A 3 -25.63 -1.07 -2.34
N ARG A 4 -24.98 0.08 -2.55
CA ARG A 4 -23.66 0.13 -3.18
C ARG A 4 -22.61 -0.15 -2.12
N CYS A 5 -21.54 -0.85 -2.48
CA CYS A 5 -20.38 -0.96 -1.60
C CYS A 5 -19.84 0.42 -1.22
N PRO A 6 -19.68 0.71 0.08
CA PRO A 6 -18.98 1.90 0.51
C PRO A 6 -17.48 1.77 0.17
N ARG A 7 -16.79 2.91 0.17
CA ARG A 7 -15.33 2.96 0.01
C ARG A 7 -14.67 2.09 1.10
N GLY A 8 -13.51 1.53 0.79
CA GLY A 8 -12.81 0.59 1.67
C GLY A 8 -13.42 -0.81 1.68
N HIS A 9 -14.51 -1.06 0.95
CA HIS A 9 -15.14 -2.37 0.87
C HIS A 9 -15.34 -2.79 -0.59
N SER A 10 -15.21 -4.09 -0.84
CA SER A 10 -15.54 -4.73 -2.10
C SER A 10 -16.77 -5.62 -1.97
N CYS A 11 -17.54 -5.71 -3.06
CA CYS A 11 -18.62 -6.67 -3.20
C CYS A 11 -18.39 -7.48 -4.45
N ALA A 12 -18.01 -8.75 -4.30
CA ALA A 12 -18.16 -9.71 -5.38
C ALA A 12 -19.67 -9.82 -5.66
N GLY A 13 -20.12 -9.24 -6.78
CA GLY A 13 -21.54 -9.07 -7.11
C GLY A 13 -22.35 -10.35 -6.88
N GLY A 14 -23.11 -10.38 -5.79
CA GLY A 14 -23.92 -11.51 -5.37
C GLY A 14 -25.22 -11.04 -4.74
N PRO A 15 -26.26 -11.90 -4.71
CA PRO A 15 -27.60 -11.56 -4.19
C PRO A 15 -27.61 -11.25 -2.70
N SER A 16 -26.54 -11.61 -1.98
CA SER A 16 -26.23 -11.17 -0.61
C SER A 16 -24.88 -10.46 -0.68
N ALA A 17 -24.88 -9.18 -1.04
CA ALA A 17 -23.66 -8.39 -1.15
C ALA A 17 -23.09 -8.13 0.25
N SER A 18 -22.37 -9.12 0.79
CA SER A 18 -21.55 -8.93 1.99
C SER A 18 -20.46 -7.94 1.66
N PHE A 19 -20.41 -6.83 2.40
CA PHE A 19 -19.33 -5.86 2.30
C PHE A 19 -18.06 -6.50 2.83
N VAL A 20 -17.12 -6.84 1.94
CA VAL A 20 -15.81 -7.37 2.33
C VAL A 20 -14.85 -6.19 2.43
N ALA A 21 -14.42 -5.86 3.65
CA ALA A 21 -13.42 -4.82 3.85
C ALA A 21 -12.13 -5.18 3.10
N CYS A 22 -11.48 -4.20 2.49
CA CYS A 22 -10.25 -4.43 1.76
C CYS A 22 -9.14 -4.92 2.70
N ASP A 23 -8.59 -6.09 2.42
CA ASP A 23 -7.45 -6.61 3.19
C ASP A 23 -6.25 -5.66 3.07
N LYS A 24 -5.32 -5.82 4.02
CA LYS A 24 -4.06 -5.07 4.01
C LYS A 24 -3.35 -5.24 2.67
N GLY A 25 -2.67 -4.19 2.25
CA GLY A 25 -2.07 -4.09 0.93
C GLY A 25 -3.05 -3.79 -0.19
N THR A 26 -4.36 -3.73 0.08
CA THR A 26 -5.37 -3.34 -0.90
C THR A 26 -6.16 -2.11 -0.45
N PHE A 27 -6.77 -1.42 -1.41
CA PHE A 27 -7.59 -0.24 -1.17
C PHE A 27 -8.82 -0.23 -2.08
N ALA A 28 -9.88 0.43 -1.63
CA ALA A 28 -11.04 0.75 -2.45
C ALA A 28 -11.36 2.25 -2.35
N ASN A 29 -10.91 3.00 -3.35
CA ASN A 29 -11.14 4.44 -3.43
C ASN A 29 -12.54 4.80 -3.93
N GLU A 30 -13.21 3.89 -4.64
CA GLU A 30 -14.52 4.11 -5.24
C GLU A 30 -15.61 3.29 -4.54
N SER A 31 -16.84 3.81 -4.60
CA SER A 31 -18.02 3.04 -4.19
C SER A 31 -18.42 2.05 -5.28
N ALA A 32 -19.04 0.93 -4.89
CA ALA A 32 -19.44 -0.15 -5.79
C ALA A 32 -18.27 -0.90 -6.48
N MET A 33 -17.10 -0.93 -5.83
CA MET A 33 -15.99 -1.76 -6.29
C MET A 33 -16.31 -3.25 -6.13
N SER A 34 -16.09 -4.01 -7.20
CA SER A 34 -16.27 -5.47 -7.21
C SER A 34 -15.16 -6.20 -6.45
N SER A 35 -13.97 -5.59 -6.39
CA SER A 35 -12.77 -6.10 -5.77
C SER A 35 -11.88 -4.95 -5.31
N CYS A 36 -11.06 -5.15 -4.28
CA CYS A 36 -10.11 -4.14 -3.84
C CYS A 36 -8.90 -4.07 -4.78
N HIS A 37 -8.40 -2.86 -5.03
CA HIS A 37 -7.20 -2.67 -5.82
C HIS A 37 -5.94 -2.86 -4.97
N LEU A 38 -4.93 -3.53 -5.52
CA LEU A 38 -3.62 -3.63 -4.88
C LEU A 38 -2.97 -2.25 -4.79
N CYS A 39 -2.36 -1.96 -3.65
CA CYS A 39 -1.54 -0.76 -3.51
C CYS A 39 -0.43 -0.78 -4.56
N PRO A 40 -0.22 0.34 -5.30
CA PRO A 40 0.87 0.42 -6.26
C PRO A 40 2.23 0.34 -5.55
N GLU A 41 3.26 0.02 -6.32
CA GLU A 41 4.64 0.08 -5.84
C GLU A 41 4.98 1.47 -5.27
N GLY A 42 5.78 1.50 -4.21
CA GLY A 42 6.04 2.70 -3.42
C GLY A 42 4.93 3.06 -2.43
N TYR A 43 3.85 2.29 -2.37
CA TYR A 43 2.76 2.49 -1.41
C TYR A 43 2.43 1.21 -0.65
N PHE A 44 1.80 1.40 0.51
CA PHE A 44 1.34 0.32 1.37
C PHE A 44 -0.03 0.64 1.98
N ALA A 45 -0.72 -0.39 2.44
CA ALA A 45 -1.93 -0.24 3.25
C ALA A 45 -1.85 -1.20 4.45
N SER A 46 -1.63 -0.64 5.64
CA SER A 46 -1.51 -1.42 6.88
C SER A 46 -2.86 -1.73 7.54
N GLU A 47 -3.91 -1.03 7.13
CA GLU A 47 -5.24 -1.12 7.72
C GLU A 47 -6.22 -1.82 6.78
N VAL A 48 -7.06 -2.67 7.36
CA VAL A 48 -8.18 -3.29 6.67
C VAL A 48 -9.24 -2.22 6.41
N GLY A 49 -9.85 -2.23 5.23
CA GLY A 49 -10.82 -1.21 4.84
C GLY A 49 -10.19 0.07 4.30
N SER A 50 -8.92 0.03 3.90
CA SER A 50 -8.21 1.19 3.38
C SER A 50 -8.90 1.77 2.14
N VAL A 51 -9.15 3.08 2.13
CA VAL A 51 -9.72 3.80 0.97
C VAL A 51 -8.65 4.34 0.02
N ALA A 52 -7.40 4.34 0.48
CA ALA A 52 -6.22 4.80 -0.22
C ALA A 52 -4.99 4.11 0.37
N CYS A 53 -3.91 4.07 -0.40
CA CYS A 53 -2.63 3.58 0.09
C CYS A 53 -1.76 4.73 0.59
N SER A 54 -1.00 4.47 1.65
CA SER A 54 -0.04 5.39 2.23
C SER A 54 1.30 5.26 1.49
N PRO A 55 1.97 6.38 1.16
CA PRO A 55 3.27 6.32 0.52
C PRO A 55 4.34 5.83 1.50
N CYS A 56 5.33 5.08 1.00
CA CYS A 56 6.51 4.76 1.79
C CYS A 56 7.30 6.01 2.11
N VAL A 57 7.66 6.17 3.39
CA VAL A 57 8.55 7.23 3.86
C VAL A 57 9.99 6.98 3.39
N PRO A 58 10.84 8.02 3.32
CA PRO A 58 12.26 7.86 3.08
C PRO A 58 12.91 6.83 4.03
N GLY A 59 13.83 6.03 3.49
CA GLY A 59 14.42 4.88 4.16
C GLY A 59 13.59 3.59 4.10
N MET A 60 12.39 3.64 3.53
CA MET A 60 11.55 2.47 3.30
C MET A 60 11.09 2.37 1.84
N VAL A 61 10.83 1.15 1.40
CA VAL A 61 10.47 0.82 0.02
C VAL A 61 9.33 -0.19 -0.05
N ALA A 62 8.49 -0.05 -1.08
CA ALA A 62 7.50 -1.03 -1.47
C ALA A 62 7.80 -1.49 -2.90
N PRO A 63 8.64 -2.53 -3.08
CA PRO A 63 9.04 -3.00 -4.40
C PRO A 63 7.89 -3.69 -5.15
N ASN A 64 6.93 -4.24 -4.40
CA ASN A 64 5.82 -5.00 -4.96
C ASN A 64 4.51 -4.24 -4.76
N LYS A 65 3.56 -4.49 -5.67
CA LYS A 65 2.17 -4.10 -5.45
C LYS A 65 1.57 -4.94 -4.34
N GLY A 66 0.58 -4.41 -3.63
CA GLY A 66 -0.09 -5.16 -2.56
C GLY A 66 0.66 -5.19 -1.23
N MET A 67 1.61 -4.29 -1.00
CA MET A 67 2.40 -4.29 0.23
C MET A 67 1.54 -3.84 1.42
N GLU A 68 1.51 -4.64 2.48
CA GLU A 68 0.81 -4.29 3.74
C GLU A 68 1.60 -3.26 4.57
N SER A 69 2.91 -3.23 4.40
CA SER A 69 3.84 -2.32 5.06
C SER A 69 5.02 -2.06 4.15
N CYS A 70 5.70 -0.93 4.32
CA CYS A 70 6.96 -0.70 3.60
C CYS A 70 8.09 -1.52 4.23
N ARG A 71 8.98 -2.04 3.38
CA ARG A 71 10.22 -2.67 3.81
C ARG A 71 11.28 -1.63 4.07
N ARG A 72 11.90 -1.67 5.25
CA ARG A 72 13.07 -0.83 5.54
C ARG A 72 14.24 -1.26 4.64
N CYS A 73 15.02 -0.29 4.17
CA CYS A 73 16.26 -0.59 3.47
C CYS A 73 17.28 -1.24 4.41
N GLU A 74 18.05 -2.18 3.87
CA GLU A 74 19.14 -2.83 4.62
C GLU A 74 20.27 -1.83 4.90
N PRO A 75 21.05 -2.05 5.97
CA PRO A 75 22.22 -1.22 6.27
C PRO A 75 23.15 -1.10 5.06
N GLY A 76 23.59 0.13 4.76
CA GLY A 76 24.37 0.42 3.56
C GLY A 76 23.54 0.71 2.29
N SER A 77 22.21 0.69 2.39
CA SER A 77 21.30 1.20 1.36
C SER A 77 20.25 2.13 1.96
N TYR A 78 19.89 3.19 1.25
CA TYR A 78 18.86 4.13 1.67
C TYR A 78 18.02 4.58 0.49
N ARG A 79 16.82 5.07 0.77
CA ARG A 79 15.96 5.66 -0.25
C ARG A 79 15.60 7.07 0.18
N PHE A 80 16.12 8.08 -0.51
CA PHE A 80 15.91 9.49 -0.19
C PHE A 80 14.50 9.97 -0.55
N SER A 81 13.95 9.48 -1.65
CA SER A 81 12.65 9.93 -2.15
C SER A 81 11.51 9.12 -1.54
N PRO A 82 10.40 9.77 -1.12
CA PRO A 82 9.19 9.05 -0.73
C PRO A 82 8.65 8.24 -1.92
N ARG A 83 7.79 7.26 -1.62
CA ARG A 83 7.25 6.30 -2.61
C ARG A 83 8.35 5.47 -3.27
N GLY A 84 9.35 5.08 -2.48
CA GLY A 84 10.44 4.25 -2.95
C GLY A 84 10.00 2.86 -3.36
N THR A 85 10.46 2.39 -4.52
CA THR A 85 10.28 1.00 -4.96
C THR A 85 11.56 0.19 -4.79
N GLN A 86 12.70 0.86 -4.68
CA GLN A 86 14.01 0.22 -4.56
C GLN A 86 14.92 1.04 -3.65
N CYS A 87 15.73 0.33 -2.86
CA CYS A 87 16.76 0.94 -2.03
C CYS A 87 17.98 1.25 -2.89
N GLU A 88 18.54 2.44 -2.71
CA GLU A 88 19.76 2.84 -3.40
C GLU A 88 20.94 2.53 -2.48
N SER A 89 21.91 1.78 -2.99
CA SER A 89 23.14 1.53 -2.25
C SER A 89 23.85 2.86 -1.99
N CYS A 90 24.27 3.08 -0.75
CA CYS A 90 25.11 4.21 -0.41
C CYS A 90 26.45 4.03 -1.13
N GLY A 91 26.72 4.89 -2.12
CA GLY A 91 28.01 4.90 -2.80
C GLY A 91 29.14 5.33 -1.86
N ASN A 92 30.39 5.18 -2.31
CA ASN A 92 31.57 5.67 -1.59
C ASN A 92 31.35 7.15 -1.20
N ASN A 93 31.26 7.43 0.11
CA ASN A 93 30.97 8.71 0.78
C ASN A 93 29.52 8.99 1.21
N GLN A 94 28.60 8.01 1.18
CA GLN A 94 27.26 8.16 1.76
C GLN A 94 27.10 7.21 2.96
N ILE A 95 26.53 7.70 4.06
CA ILE A 95 26.17 6.88 5.23
C ILE A 95 24.65 6.92 5.42
N THR A 96 24.07 5.80 5.84
CA THR A 96 22.69 5.77 6.32
C THR A 96 22.67 6.34 7.73
N SER A 97 22.32 7.62 7.89
CA SER A 97 22.13 8.18 9.23
C SER A 97 20.77 7.72 9.78
N GLU A 98 20.77 6.69 10.64
CA GLU A 98 19.69 6.52 11.63
C GLU A 98 19.87 7.62 12.68
N SER A 99 18.87 8.49 12.81
CA SER A 99 18.80 9.47 13.91
C SER A 99 18.22 8.83 15.16
#